data_AF-A0A9X4CKE8-F1
#
_entry.id   AF-A0A9X4CKE8-F1
#
_cell.length_a   1.000
_cell.length_b   1.000
_cell.length_c   1.000
_cell.angle_alpha   90.00
_cell.angle_beta   90.00
_cell.angle_gamma   90.00
#
_symmetry.space_group_name_H-M   'P 1'
#
loop_
_entity.id
_entity.type
_entity.pdbx_description
1 polymer ?
#
loop_
_entity_poly.entity_id
_entity_poly.type
_entity_poly.pdbx_seq_one_letter_code
_entity_poly.pdbx_strand_id
1 'polypeptide(L)'
;MAKDQSHAAAGRNRASGSAPDASGDIDRHLRMLLRWPAKGRRQGREEIPRRHAAGCASSTPAQVADVIVNMPYVQEEDGANEEMPAYHNPAEIDAVLKTIAGLTPLQNEKGEWPSLAVLSPYNEQVTRLDLALENARGELPHLARFEKPKKRGGYEGTVDSFQGGEADVVIVSLVRNNGHSGMGALGFVRRRRRMNVLLSRAKWKLIIVTSLKFLRVHARSYSGDKRLADEDREFLPLLVSVLDRLKGEKLEDGTPKVSIVEWAELREASR
;
A
#
# COMPACT_ATOMS: atom_id res chain seq x y z
N MET A 1 34.35 2.49 -56.61
CA MET A 1 33.34 1.46 -56.92
C MET A 1 33.50 0.34 -55.92
N ALA A 2 32.49 0.16 -55.07
CA ALA A 2 32.46 -0.81 -53.99
C ALA A 2 32.10 -2.21 -54.49
N LYS A 3 32.74 -3.25 -53.94
CA LYS A 3 32.16 -4.60 -53.80
C LYS A 3 32.69 -5.21 -52.50
N ASP A 4 31.85 -5.18 -51.49
CA ASP A 4 31.99 -5.94 -50.26
C ASP A 4 31.01 -7.12 -50.36
N GLN A 5 31.50 -8.35 -50.22
CA GLN A 5 30.68 -9.57 -50.29
C GLN A 5 30.40 -10.11 -48.89
N SER A 6 29.14 -10.41 -48.70
CA SER A 6 28.41 -10.64 -47.46
C SER A 6 28.51 -12.07 -46.92
N HIS A 7 28.71 -12.13 -45.60
CA HIS A 7 28.01 -12.94 -44.59
C HIS A 7 27.82 -14.46 -44.74
N ALA A 8 28.54 -15.18 -43.89
CA ALA A 8 28.22 -16.52 -43.40
C ALA A 8 27.01 -16.50 -42.44
N ALA A 9 26.09 -17.43 -42.66
CA ALA A 9 24.92 -17.70 -41.84
C ALA A 9 25.27 -18.56 -40.61
N ALA A 10 24.81 -18.15 -39.43
CA ALA A 10 24.74 -18.99 -38.24
C ALA A 10 23.35 -18.86 -37.63
N GLY A 11 22.51 -19.88 -37.87
CA GLY A 11 21.17 -20.01 -37.33
C GLY A 11 21.21 -20.18 -35.81
N ARG A 12 20.42 -19.37 -35.09
CA ARG A 12 20.10 -19.60 -33.67
C ARG A 12 18.65 -20.04 -33.57
N ASN A 13 18.48 -21.30 -33.18
CA ASN A 13 17.23 -21.89 -32.72
C ASN A 13 16.63 -21.03 -31.59
N ARG A 14 15.46 -20.43 -31.82
CA ARG A 14 14.66 -19.84 -30.75
C ARG A 14 13.88 -20.96 -30.08
N ALA A 15 14.32 -21.36 -28.90
CA ALA A 15 13.48 -22.11 -27.98
C ALA A 15 12.28 -21.22 -27.59
N SER A 16 11.08 -21.68 -27.96
CA SER A 16 9.80 -21.16 -27.50
C SER A 16 9.63 -21.45 -26.00
N GLY A 17 10.17 -20.57 -25.17
CA GLY A 17 9.80 -20.51 -23.76
C GLY A 17 8.47 -19.80 -23.65
N SER A 18 7.41 -20.54 -23.29
CA SER A 18 6.14 -19.97 -22.88
C SER A 18 6.38 -18.92 -21.78
N ALA A 19 5.87 -17.70 -22.01
CA ALA A 19 5.89 -16.66 -21.00
C ALA A 19 5.20 -17.18 -19.72
N PRO A 20 5.77 -16.95 -18.53
CA PRO A 20 5.11 -17.34 -17.29
C PRO A 20 3.79 -16.57 -17.15
N ASP A 21 2.72 -17.30 -16.82
CA ASP A 21 1.37 -16.80 -16.61
C ASP A 21 1.37 -15.65 -15.59
N ALA A 22 1.11 -14.42 -16.07
CA ALA A 22 1.13 -13.19 -15.28
C ALA A 22 0.06 -13.20 -14.16
N SER A 23 -1.02 -13.99 -14.31
CA SER A 23 -2.05 -14.13 -13.27
C SER A 23 -1.50 -14.88 -12.05
N GLY A 24 -0.66 -15.89 -12.27
CA GLY A 24 -0.05 -16.69 -11.21
C GLY A 24 0.97 -15.93 -10.37
N ASP A 25 1.59 -14.89 -10.91
CA ASP A 25 2.71 -14.16 -10.28
C ASP A 25 2.23 -12.99 -9.39
N ILE A 26 1.09 -12.38 -9.75
CA ILE A 26 0.39 -11.40 -8.92
C ILE A 26 -0.44 -12.12 -7.85
N ASP A 27 -1.08 -13.24 -8.20
CA ASP A 27 -1.69 -14.12 -7.20
C ASP A 27 -0.61 -14.68 -6.26
N ARG A 28 0.60 -15.02 -6.73
CA ARG A 28 1.75 -15.40 -5.87
C ARG A 28 2.26 -14.25 -4.98
N HIS A 29 2.31 -13.01 -5.45
CA HIS A 29 2.78 -11.86 -4.62
C HIS A 29 1.74 -11.40 -3.60
N LEU A 30 0.46 -11.43 -3.95
CA LEU A 30 -0.64 -11.22 -3.00
C LEU A 30 -0.82 -12.43 -2.07
N ARG A 31 -0.44 -13.64 -2.51
CA ARG A 31 -0.26 -14.83 -1.64
C ARG A 31 1.01 -14.75 -0.76
N MET A 32 2.08 -14.07 -1.16
CA MET A 32 3.24 -13.80 -0.29
C MET A 32 2.89 -12.80 0.82
N LEU A 33 1.92 -11.92 0.58
CA LEU A 33 1.26 -11.08 1.58
C LEU A 33 0.22 -11.84 2.43
N LEU A 34 -0.04 -13.12 2.17
CA LEU A 34 -1.10 -13.89 2.84
C LEU A 34 -0.67 -15.32 3.20
N ARG A 35 -0.24 -15.51 4.46
CA ARG A 35 -0.45 -16.77 5.21
C ARG A 35 -0.41 -16.54 6.72
N TRP A 36 -1.43 -17.04 7.42
CA TRP A 36 -1.28 -17.53 8.79
C TRP A 36 -2.31 -18.64 9.12
N PRO A 37 -1.99 -19.73 9.87
CA PRO A 37 -2.76 -20.98 9.94
C PRO A 37 -3.91 -21.00 10.96
N ALA A 38 -4.79 -21.97 10.68
CA ALA A 38 -5.99 -22.34 11.39
C ALA A 38 -5.79 -22.91 12.80
N LYS A 39 -6.65 -22.46 13.73
CA LYS A 39 -7.52 -23.29 14.62
C LYS A 39 -7.98 -22.51 15.87
N GLY A 40 -9.30 -22.40 16.01
CA GLY A 40 -9.98 -22.81 17.25
C GLY A 40 -10.41 -21.74 18.27
N ARG A 41 -11.70 -21.37 18.17
CA ARG A 41 -12.68 -21.02 19.24
C ARG A 41 -12.61 -19.67 20.01
N ARG A 42 -13.67 -18.89 19.70
CA ARG A 42 -14.72 -18.25 20.55
C ARG A 42 -14.45 -16.94 21.35
N GLN A 43 -15.23 -15.93 20.92
CA GLN A 43 -16.00 -14.88 21.63
C GLN A 43 -15.28 -13.70 22.32
N GLY A 44 -15.46 -12.50 21.73
CA GLY A 44 -15.89 -11.27 22.44
C GLY A 44 -14.92 -10.09 22.49
N ARG A 45 -15.31 -8.96 21.84
CA ARG A 45 -14.77 -7.58 21.87
C ARG A 45 -13.34 -7.35 21.36
N GLU A 46 -13.20 -6.44 20.39
CA GLU A 46 -11.91 -6.00 19.83
C GLU A 46 -11.13 -5.15 20.85
N GLU A 47 -10.36 -5.84 21.67
CA GLU A 47 -9.18 -5.32 22.37
C GLU A 47 -7.94 -5.95 21.70
N ILE A 48 -6.87 -5.19 21.54
CA ILE A 48 -5.59 -5.76 21.13
C ILE A 48 -5.08 -6.61 22.32
N PRO A 49 -4.88 -7.94 22.19
CA PRO A 49 -4.83 -8.82 23.36
C PRO A 49 -3.53 -8.71 24.16
N ARG A 50 -3.65 -8.55 25.48
CA ARG A 50 -2.62 -8.97 26.45
C ARG A 50 -2.69 -10.49 26.60
N ARG A 51 -1.59 -11.22 26.42
CA ARG A 51 -1.52 -12.65 26.80
C ARG A 51 -1.13 -12.78 28.27
N HIS A 52 -1.92 -13.53 29.06
CA HIS A 52 -1.53 -14.01 30.38
C HIS A 52 -0.55 -15.19 30.27
N ALA A 53 0.36 -15.27 31.24
CA ALA A 53 1.51 -16.16 31.25
C ALA A 53 1.14 -17.64 31.51
N ALA A 54 2.04 -18.48 30.98
CA ALA A 54 2.34 -19.87 31.32
C ALA A 54 1.41 -20.98 30.77
N GLY A 55 1.89 -21.66 29.72
CA GLY A 55 1.40 -22.99 29.33
C GLY A 55 1.36 -23.23 27.83
N CYS A 56 2.50 -23.61 27.26
CA CYS A 56 2.69 -24.36 26.00
C CYS A 56 1.52 -24.41 24.98
N ALA A 57 1.58 -23.60 23.92
CA ALA A 57 1.28 -23.98 22.53
C ALA A 57 1.59 -22.78 21.61
N SER A 58 2.32 -23.04 20.53
CA SER A 58 2.68 -22.09 19.47
C SER A 58 1.53 -21.16 19.08
N SER A 59 1.66 -19.85 19.35
CA SER A 59 0.62 -18.89 19.03
C SER A 59 1.20 -17.55 18.58
N THR A 60 1.41 -17.47 17.30
CA THR A 60 1.22 -16.30 16.43
C THR A 60 0.40 -15.13 16.96
N PRO A 61 0.79 -13.90 16.60
CA PRO A 61 -0.11 -12.74 16.54
C PRO A 61 -1.46 -13.01 15.84
N ALA A 62 -2.54 -12.44 16.37
CA ALA A 62 -3.83 -12.36 15.69
C ALA A 62 -3.71 -11.47 14.44
N GLN A 63 -4.28 -11.90 13.31
CA GLN A 63 -4.28 -11.11 12.08
C GLN A 63 -5.18 -9.88 12.24
N VAL A 64 -4.67 -8.70 11.92
CA VAL A 64 -5.41 -7.44 11.95
C VAL A 64 -5.84 -7.12 10.52
N ALA A 65 -7.08 -6.66 10.34
CA ALA A 65 -7.57 -6.24 9.03
C ALA A 65 -6.69 -5.13 8.43
N ASP A 66 -6.36 -5.22 7.15
CA ASP A 66 -5.79 -4.10 6.42
C ASP A 66 -6.86 -3.03 6.21
N VAL A 67 -6.44 -1.77 6.10
CA VAL A 67 -7.38 -0.64 5.99
C VAL A 67 -7.13 0.12 4.71
N ILE A 68 -8.20 0.48 4.01
CA ILE A 68 -8.17 1.45 2.93
C ILE A 68 -8.92 2.68 3.40
N VAL A 69 -8.20 3.80 3.52
CA VAL A 69 -8.80 5.11 3.71
C VAL A 69 -9.17 5.62 2.32
N ASN A 70 -10.45 5.54 2.00
CA ASN A 70 -10.97 5.88 0.68
C ASN A 70 -11.17 7.40 0.57
N MET A 71 -10.35 8.02 -0.27
CA MET A 71 -10.42 9.44 -0.60
C MET A 71 -11.48 9.69 -1.68
N PRO A 72 -12.22 10.81 -1.60
CA PRO A 72 -13.19 11.17 -2.63
C PRO A 72 -12.51 11.35 -3.99
N TYR A 73 -13.23 11.10 -5.07
CA TYR A 73 -12.66 11.19 -6.40
C TYR A 73 -12.58 12.63 -6.88
N VAL A 74 -11.37 13.12 -7.12
CA VAL A 74 -11.12 14.56 -7.32
C VAL A 74 -11.85 15.14 -8.55
N GLN A 75 -12.10 14.34 -9.58
CA GLN A 75 -12.84 14.81 -10.77
C GLN A 75 -14.34 15.00 -10.53
N GLU A 76 -14.85 14.54 -9.40
CA GLU A 76 -16.23 14.79 -8.95
C GLU A 76 -16.30 15.91 -7.91
N GLU A 77 -15.16 16.51 -7.58
CA GLU A 77 -15.07 17.67 -6.71
C GLU A 77 -14.72 18.91 -7.54
N ASP A 78 -15.49 19.98 -7.37
CA ASP A 78 -15.25 21.24 -8.07
C ASP A 78 -13.90 21.86 -7.64
N GLY A 79 -13.07 22.27 -8.62
CA GLY A 79 -11.85 23.04 -8.36
C GLY A 79 -10.59 22.25 -8.03
N ALA A 80 -10.62 20.92 -8.17
CA ALA A 80 -9.51 20.07 -7.76
C ALA A 80 -8.39 19.96 -8.81
N ASN A 81 -7.63 21.05 -8.94
CA ASN A 81 -6.44 21.12 -9.79
C ASN A 81 -5.19 20.69 -9.01
N GLU A 82 -4.23 20.07 -9.72
CA GLU A 82 -2.95 19.72 -9.12
C GLU A 82 -2.15 21.00 -8.82
N GLU A 83 -1.86 21.23 -7.54
CA GLU A 83 -1.05 22.37 -7.12
C GLU A 83 0.43 22.12 -7.39
N MET A 84 1.17 23.20 -7.67
CA MET A 84 2.62 23.14 -7.81
C MET A 84 3.31 23.34 -6.45
N PRO A 85 4.45 22.68 -6.18
CA PRO A 85 5.06 21.61 -6.97
C PRO A 85 4.19 20.35 -7.04
N ALA A 86 4.13 19.70 -8.21
CA ALA A 86 3.27 18.54 -8.47
C ALA A 86 3.57 17.32 -7.56
N TYR A 87 2.70 16.31 -7.62
CA TYR A 87 2.85 15.04 -6.91
C TYR A 87 2.81 15.12 -5.37
N HIS A 88 1.89 15.93 -4.87
CA HIS A 88 1.47 15.90 -3.48
C HIS A 88 -0.06 15.96 -3.38
N ASN A 89 -0.59 15.56 -2.23
CA ASN A 89 -2.01 15.62 -1.95
C ASN A 89 -2.20 16.00 -0.47
N PRO A 90 -2.56 17.25 -0.17
CA PRO A 90 -2.76 17.72 1.21
C PRO A 90 -3.86 16.96 1.95
N ALA A 91 -4.96 16.60 1.26
CA ALA A 91 -6.04 15.83 1.87
C ALA A 91 -5.60 14.43 2.29
N GLU A 92 -4.70 13.80 1.52
CA GLU A 92 -4.10 12.52 1.95
C GLU A 92 -3.15 12.69 3.14
N ILE A 93 -2.45 13.82 3.26
CA ILE A 93 -1.62 14.11 4.44
C ILE A 93 -2.50 14.18 5.70
N ASP A 94 -3.59 14.94 5.63
CA ASP A 94 -4.55 15.03 6.73
C ASP A 94 -5.13 13.65 7.09
N ALA A 95 -5.46 12.85 6.08
CA ALA A 95 -5.95 11.49 6.28
C ALA A 95 -4.91 10.59 6.96
N VAL A 96 -3.62 10.70 6.59
CA VAL A 96 -2.53 9.98 7.26
C VAL A 96 -2.43 10.41 8.73
N LEU A 97 -2.42 11.71 9.03
CA LEU A 97 -2.32 12.19 10.41
C LEU A 97 -3.49 11.72 11.27
N LYS A 98 -4.72 11.79 10.74
CA LYS A 98 -5.92 11.30 11.45
C LYS A 98 -5.92 9.79 11.62
N THR A 99 -5.43 9.07 10.62
CA THR A 99 -5.24 7.62 10.74
C THR A 99 -4.30 7.31 11.89
N ILE A 100 -3.14 7.99 11.97
CA ILE A 100 -2.18 7.83 13.08
C ILE A 100 -2.83 8.16 14.42
N ALA A 101 -3.63 9.23 14.49
CA ALA A 101 -4.35 9.61 15.70
C ALA A 101 -5.34 8.54 16.17
N GLY A 102 -5.99 7.83 15.23
CA GLY A 102 -6.91 6.73 15.52
C GLY A 102 -6.22 5.39 15.85
N LEU A 103 -4.91 5.28 15.65
CA LEU A 103 -4.17 4.06 15.97
C LEU A 103 -3.81 4.03 17.46
N THR A 104 -4.11 2.91 18.09
CA THR A 104 -3.64 2.61 19.45
C THR A 104 -2.54 1.56 19.39
N PRO A 105 -1.26 1.94 19.33
CA PRO A 105 -0.17 0.97 19.37
C PRO A 105 -0.17 0.25 20.73
N LEU A 106 0.10 -1.06 20.71
CA LEU A 106 0.37 -1.85 21.91
C LEU A 106 1.81 -2.34 21.90
N GLN A 107 2.41 -2.37 23.08
CA GLN A 107 3.71 -2.99 23.27
C GLN A 107 3.63 -4.50 23.07
N ASN A 108 4.70 -5.08 22.53
CA ASN A 108 4.87 -6.53 22.47
C ASN A 108 5.19 -7.12 23.85
N GLU A 109 5.35 -8.44 23.94
CA GLU A 109 5.65 -9.17 25.19
C GLU A 109 6.95 -8.70 25.88
N LYS A 110 7.85 -8.06 25.13
CA LYS A 110 9.12 -7.52 25.64
C LYS A 110 9.01 -6.05 26.07
N GLY A 111 7.83 -5.44 25.97
CA GLY A 111 7.63 -4.02 26.24
C GLY A 111 8.09 -3.09 25.12
N GLU A 112 8.37 -3.61 23.92
CA GLU A 112 8.80 -2.80 22.78
C GLU A 112 7.58 -2.26 22.02
N TRP A 113 7.66 -1.00 21.58
CA TRP A 113 6.60 -0.39 20.78
C TRP A 113 6.68 -0.87 19.32
N PRO A 114 5.55 -0.97 18.59
CA PRO A 114 5.57 -1.37 17.20
C PRO A 114 6.24 -0.29 16.35
N SER A 115 6.91 -0.72 15.28
CA SER A 115 7.49 0.18 14.30
C SER A 115 6.44 0.69 13.30
N LEU A 116 6.48 1.99 12.98
CA LEU A 116 5.60 2.64 12.01
C LEU A 116 6.40 3.19 10.84
N ALA A 117 5.97 2.93 9.61
CA ALA A 117 6.47 3.63 8.43
C ALA A 117 5.34 4.30 7.65
N VAL A 118 5.55 5.55 7.21
CA VAL A 118 4.66 6.30 6.35
C VAL A 118 5.31 6.44 4.97
N LEU A 119 4.80 5.71 3.99
CA LEU A 119 5.42 5.62 2.68
C LEU A 119 4.61 6.38 1.64
N SER A 120 5.30 7.08 0.74
CA SER A 120 4.69 7.64 -0.46
C SER A 120 5.58 7.42 -1.69
N PRO A 121 5.01 7.23 -2.89
CA PRO A 121 5.82 7.13 -4.09
C PRO A 121 6.58 8.40 -4.48
N TYR A 122 6.21 9.56 -3.93
CA TYR A 122 6.63 10.88 -4.40
C TYR A 122 7.40 11.64 -3.32
N ASN A 123 8.59 12.14 -3.67
CA ASN A 123 9.47 12.86 -2.74
C ASN A 123 8.81 14.13 -2.17
N GLU A 124 8.03 14.85 -2.98
CA GLU A 124 7.33 16.06 -2.53
C GLU A 124 6.31 15.71 -1.44
N GLN A 125 5.50 14.67 -1.63
CA GLN A 125 4.59 14.17 -0.59
C GLN A 125 5.35 13.73 0.67
N VAL A 126 6.48 13.04 0.53
CA VAL A 126 7.32 12.62 1.69
C VAL A 126 7.81 13.84 2.46
N THR A 127 8.30 14.88 1.77
CA THR A 127 8.80 16.11 2.40
C THR A 127 7.68 16.81 3.18
N ARG A 128 6.47 16.86 2.62
CA ARG A 128 5.32 17.46 3.30
C ARG A 128 4.81 16.61 4.46
N LEU A 129 4.85 15.29 4.33
CA LEU A 129 4.51 14.37 5.42
C LEU A 129 5.49 14.53 6.59
N ASP A 130 6.79 14.65 6.34
CA ASP A 130 7.81 14.89 7.37
C ASP A 130 7.48 16.16 8.17
N LEU A 131 7.29 17.27 7.45
CA LEU A 131 6.93 18.55 8.07
C LEU A 131 5.61 18.47 8.85
N ALA A 132 4.59 17.81 8.29
CA ALA A 132 3.29 17.68 8.92
C ALA A 132 3.35 16.81 10.20
N LEU A 133 4.11 15.72 10.18
CA LEU A 133 4.32 14.84 11.33
C LEU A 133 5.11 15.56 12.44
N GLU A 134 6.13 16.34 12.10
CA GLU A 134 6.90 17.12 13.06
C GLU A 134 6.02 18.19 13.72
N ASN A 135 5.24 18.93 12.94
CA ASN A 135 4.32 19.95 13.44
C ASN A 135 3.22 19.35 14.33
N ALA A 136 2.67 18.19 13.96
CA ALA A 136 1.61 17.52 14.70
C ALA A 136 2.12 16.71 15.90
N ARG A 137 3.44 16.66 16.15
CA ARG A 137 4.02 15.79 17.18
C ARG A 137 3.48 16.07 18.60
N GLY A 138 3.17 17.32 18.91
CA GLY A 138 2.56 17.72 20.18
C GLY A 138 1.08 17.32 20.31
N GLU A 139 0.40 17.17 19.18
CA GLU A 139 -1.04 16.86 19.08
C GLU A 139 -1.30 15.37 18.83
N LEU A 140 -0.26 14.61 18.48
CA LEU A 140 -0.30 13.16 18.24
C LEU A 140 0.45 12.38 19.34
N PRO A 141 -0.09 12.30 20.58
CA PRO A 141 0.56 11.57 21.66
C PRO A 141 0.76 10.09 21.35
N HIS A 142 -0.06 9.52 20.46
CA HIS A 142 0.06 8.14 19.98
C HIS A 142 1.28 7.93 19.08
N LEU A 143 1.76 8.95 18.36
CA LEU A 143 2.95 8.85 17.52
C LEU A 143 4.20 8.55 18.36
N ALA A 144 4.28 9.10 19.58
CA ALA A 144 5.36 8.83 20.53
C ALA A 144 5.39 7.35 21.02
N ARG A 145 4.34 6.58 20.75
CA ARG A 145 4.23 5.14 21.07
C ARG A 145 4.50 4.24 19.87
N PHE A 146 5.13 4.78 18.82
CA PHE A 146 5.66 4.01 17.71
C PHE A 146 7.18 4.18 17.62
N GLU A 147 7.88 3.09 17.34
CA GLU A 147 9.29 3.15 16.99
C GLU A 147 9.45 3.59 15.52
N LYS A 148 10.50 4.35 15.24
CA LYS A 148 10.91 4.61 13.86
C LYS A 148 11.48 3.32 13.25
N PRO A 149 11.33 3.09 11.93
CA PRO A 149 11.89 1.92 11.29
C PRO A 149 13.43 1.92 11.42
N LYS A 150 14.02 0.73 11.58
CA LYS A 150 15.47 0.60 11.81
C LYS A 150 16.27 1.24 10.67
N LYS A 151 17.37 1.93 11.02
CA LYS A 151 18.28 2.64 10.10
C LYS A 151 17.68 3.87 9.41
N ARG A 152 16.65 4.50 10.00
CA ARG A 152 16.02 5.71 9.45
C ARG A 152 15.94 6.84 10.48
N GLY A 153 15.99 8.08 9.99
CA GLY A 153 15.86 9.30 10.79
C GLY A 153 14.42 9.71 11.10
N GLY A 154 13.45 9.26 10.30
CA GLY A 154 12.03 9.62 10.40
C GLY A 154 11.08 8.43 10.24
N TYR A 155 9.78 8.69 10.36
CA TYR A 155 8.73 7.70 10.11
C TYR A 155 8.46 7.55 8.61
N GLU A 156 8.77 8.59 7.84
CA GLU A 156 8.40 8.79 6.46
C GLU A 156 9.49 8.40 5.46
N GLY A 157 9.08 8.14 4.22
CA GLY A 157 10.02 7.91 3.14
C GLY A 157 9.40 7.46 1.83
N THR A 158 10.21 7.47 0.79
CA THR A 158 9.83 6.84 -0.48
C THR A 158 10.05 5.34 -0.47
N VAL A 159 9.35 4.65 -1.36
CA VAL A 159 9.54 3.20 -1.62
C VAL A 159 11.00 2.86 -1.89
N ASP A 160 11.68 3.69 -2.70
CA ASP A 160 13.08 3.48 -3.08
C ASP A 160 14.04 3.75 -1.91
N SER A 161 13.75 4.75 -1.07
CA SER A 161 14.54 4.97 0.15
C SER A 161 14.34 3.85 1.17
N PHE A 162 13.20 3.14 1.14
CA PHE A 162 12.80 2.10 2.10
C PHE A 162 13.25 0.69 1.65
N GLN A 163 14.28 0.62 0.81
CA GLN A 163 14.78 -0.63 0.23
C GLN A 163 15.29 -1.60 1.31
N GLY A 164 14.66 -2.78 1.38
CA GLY A 164 15.01 -3.84 2.32
C GLY A 164 14.51 -3.61 3.76
N GLY A 165 13.86 -2.48 4.03
CA GLY A 165 13.19 -2.21 5.30
C GLY A 165 11.80 -2.83 5.34
N GLU A 166 11.33 -3.12 6.55
CA GLU A 166 9.96 -3.51 6.87
C GLU A 166 9.59 -2.84 8.19
N ALA A 167 8.30 -2.53 8.38
CA ALA A 167 7.76 -2.00 9.64
C ALA A 167 6.53 -2.80 10.06
N ASP A 168 6.22 -2.79 11.35
CA ASP A 168 5.08 -3.53 11.90
C ASP A 168 3.76 -2.97 11.34
N VAL A 169 3.68 -1.63 11.28
CA VAL A 169 2.60 -0.89 10.65
C VAL A 169 3.17 -0.06 9.50
N VAL A 170 2.55 -0.16 8.32
CA VAL A 170 2.86 0.72 7.18
C VAL A 170 1.61 1.45 6.74
N ILE A 171 1.71 2.77 6.65
CA ILE A 171 0.71 3.64 6.04
C ILE A 171 1.25 4.10 4.69
N VAL A 172 0.46 3.97 3.63
CA VAL A 172 0.84 4.33 2.26
C VAL A 172 -0.06 5.44 1.74
N SER A 173 0.51 6.59 1.38
CA SER A 173 -0.19 7.64 0.61
C SER A 173 0.17 7.50 -0.87
N LEU A 174 -0.81 7.14 -1.70
CA LEU A 174 -0.59 6.93 -3.14
C LEU A 174 -0.59 8.23 -3.95
N VAL A 175 -1.10 9.32 -3.40
CA VAL A 175 -1.13 10.69 -3.95
C VAL A 175 -2.01 10.87 -5.19
N ARG A 176 -2.03 9.88 -6.09
CA ARG A 176 -2.69 9.99 -7.39
C ARG A 176 -4.19 9.94 -7.23
N ASN A 177 -4.76 11.13 -7.27
CA ASN A 177 -6.18 11.42 -7.40
C ASN A 177 -6.29 12.79 -8.06
N ASN A 178 -6.29 12.81 -9.40
CA ASN A 178 -6.04 14.01 -10.20
C ASN A 178 -6.95 14.05 -11.43
N GLY A 179 -7.12 15.24 -12.03
CA GLY A 179 -7.95 15.44 -13.21
C GLY A 179 -7.35 14.93 -14.54
N HIS A 180 -6.11 14.41 -14.55
CA HIS A 180 -5.47 13.99 -15.78
C HIS A 180 -6.11 12.72 -16.37
N SER A 181 -5.97 12.55 -17.68
CA SER A 181 -6.39 11.35 -18.40
C SER A 181 -5.18 10.50 -18.85
N GLY A 182 -5.43 9.22 -19.15
CA GLY A 182 -4.42 8.32 -19.71
C GLY A 182 -3.24 8.02 -18.78
N MET A 183 -2.07 7.72 -19.35
CA MET A 183 -0.88 7.28 -18.60
C MET A 183 -0.36 8.33 -17.60
N GLY A 184 -0.54 9.62 -17.92
CA GLY A 184 -0.10 10.72 -17.08
C GLY A 184 -0.77 10.69 -15.71
N ALA A 185 -2.03 10.23 -15.65
CA ALA A 185 -2.85 10.18 -14.44
C ALA A 185 -2.34 9.20 -13.38
N LEU A 186 -1.75 8.07 -13.77
CA LEU A 186 -1.40 6.98 -12.85
C LEU A 186 0.02 7.08 -12.29
N GLY A 187 0.96 7.66 -13.04
CA GLY A 187 2.34 7.85 -12.59
C GLY A 187 2.99 6.58 -12.05
N PHE A 188 3.26 6.55 -10.74
CA PHE A 188 3.93 5.44 -10.06
C PHE A 188 3.03 4.22 -9.87
N VAL A 189 1.72 4.42 -9.65
CA VAL A 189 0.74 3.36 -9.35
C VAL A 189 0.71 2.29 -10.44
N ARG A 190 1.08 2.66 -11.66
CA ARG A 190 1.11 1.78 -12.84
C ARG A 190 2.27 0.78 -12.85
N ARG A 191 3.30 0.98 -12.01
CA ARG A 191 4.55 0.20 -12.02
C ARG A 191 4.42 -0.99 -11.07
N ARG A 192 4.12 -2.18 -11.60
CA ARG A 192 3.86 -3.40 -10.82
C ARG A 192 4.91 -3.67 -9.76
N ARG A 193 6.19 -3.73 -10.16
CA ARG A 193 7.29 -4.10 -9.26
C ARG A 193 7.42 -3.16 -8.08
N ARG A 194 7.25 -1.86 -8.32
CA ARG A 194 7.38 -0.85 -7.26
C ARG A 194 6.18 -0.85 -6.32
N MET A 195 4.97 -1.08 -6.86
CA MET A 195 3.78 -1.27 -6.03
C MET A 195 3.86 -2.53 -5.18
N ASN A 196 4.34 -3.65 -5.73
CA ASN A 196 4.56 -4.87 -4.94
C ASN A 196 5.55 -4.62 -3.79
N VAL A 197 6.66 -3.93 -4.07
CA VAL A 197 7.62 -3.54 -3.03
C VAL A 197 6.95 -2.67 -1.97
N LEU A 198 6.15 -1.68 -2.35
CA LEU A 198 5.45 -0.79 -1.42
C LEU A 198 4.46 -1.52 -0.52
N LEU A 199 3.60 -2.35 -1.12
CA LEU A 199 2.57 -3.09 -0.42
C LEU A 199 3.16 -4.18 0.49
N SER A 200 4.35 -4.71 0.18
CA SER A 200 5.03 -5.76 0.96
C SER A 200 5.82 -5.26 2.17
N ARG A 201 5.76 -3.97 2.54
CA ARG A 201 6.57 -3.43 3.65
C ARG A 201 5.95 -3.61 5.02
N ALA A 202 4.65 -3.88 5.09
CA ALA A 202 3.94 -4.12 6.33
C ALA A 202 4.18 -5.55 6.81
N LYS A 203 4.55 -5.71 8.09
CA LYS A 203 4.59 -7.04 8.73
C LYS A 203 3.24 -7.44 9.29
N TRP A 204 2.54 -6.50 9.94
CA TRP A 204 1.30 -6.79 10.67
C TRP A 204 0.09 -6.03 10.14
N LYS A 205 0.27 -4.76 9.75
CA LYS A 205 -0.85 -3.93 9.29
C LYS A 205 -0.45 -3.02 8.15
N LEU A 206 -1.19 -3.11 7.04
CA LEU A 206 -1.09 -2.19 5.92
C LEU A 206 -2.31 -1.26 5.93
N ILE A 207 -2.05 0.04 5.80
CA ILE A 207 -3.06 1.06 5.61
C ILE A 207 -2.77 1.80 4.31
N ILE A 208 -3.74 1.87 3.41
CA ILE A 208 -3.58 2.56 2.12
C ILE A 208 -4.54 3.75 2.07
N VAL A 209 -3.97 4.94 1.91
CA VAL A 209 -4.70 6.18 1.65
C VAL A 209 -4.69 6.43 0.14
N THR A 210 -5.87 6.36 -0.47
CA THR A 210 -6.04 6.49 -1.93
C THR A 210 -7.51 6.70 -2.30
N SER A 211 -7.80 7.11 -3.53
CA SER A 211 -9.16 7.04 -4.07
C SER A 211 -9.38 5.72 -4.81
N LEU A 212 -10.24 4.85 -4.27
CA LEU A 212 -10.61 3.60 -4.93
C LEU A 212 -11.32 3.84 -6.27
N LYS A 213 -12.11 4.91 -6.35
CA LYS A 213 -12.82 5.28 -7.57
C LYS A 213 -11.83 5.74 -8.65
N PHE A 214 -10.82 6.54 -8.30
CA PHE A 214 -9.71 6.87 -9.19
C PHE A 214 -9.06 5.59 -9.75
N LEU A 215 -8.66 4.65 -8.87
CA LEU A 215 -8.03 3.40 -9.30
C LEU A 215 -8.94 2.60 -10.25
N ARG A 216 -10.23 2.47 -9.95
CA ARG A 216 -11.21 1.73 -10.78
C ARG A 216 -11.43 2.37 -12.15
N VAL A 217 -11.60 3.68 -12.21
CA VAL A 217 -11.80 4.42 -13.47
C VAL A 217 -10.59 4.22 -14.37
N HIS A 218 -9.39 4.44 -13.83
CA HIS A 218 -8.18 4.33 -14.63
C HIS A 218 -7.80 2.89 -14.95
N ALA A 219 -8.12 1.90 -14.11
CA ALA A 219 -7.92 0.48 -14.43
C ALA A 219 -8.60 0.07 -15.75
N ARG A 220 -9.83 0.57 -15.99
CA ARG A 220 -10.61 0.25 -17.19
C ARG A 220 -9.99 0.84 -18.46
N SER A 221 -9.54 2.10 -18.39
CA SER A 221 -8.92 2.78 -19.54
C SER A 221 -7.49 2.32 -19.82
N TYR A 222 -6.80 1.82 -18.80
CA TYR A 222 -5.38 1.47 -18.84
C TYR A 222 -5.11 0.08 -19.42
N SER A 223 -6.07 -0.84 -19.34
CA SER A 223 -5.98 -2.20 -19.87
C SER A 223 -5.90 -2.29 -21.41
N GLY A 224 -5.98 -1.17 -22.14
CA GLY A 224 -5.88 -1.13 -23.61
C GLY A 224 -4.58 -0.55 -24.18
N ASP A 225 -3.69 0.01 -23.34
CA ASP A 225 -2.53 0.78 -23.81
C ASP A 225 -1.33 -0.13 -24.15
N LYS A 226 -1.07 -0.32 -25.45
CA LYS A 226 0.00 -1.18 -25.98
C LYS A 226 1.42 -0.62 -25.80
N ARG A 227 1.59 0.59 -25.27
CA ARG A 227 2.91 1.21 -25.06
C ARG A 227 3.60 0.72 -23.79
N LEU A 228 2.88 -0.01 -22.95
CA LEU A 228 3.35 -0.52 -21.67
C LEU A 228 3.76 -1.99 -21.81
N ALA A 229 4.66 -2.43 -20.93
CA ALA A 229 4.89 -3.86 -20.78
C ALA A 229 3.60 -4.55 -20.33
N ASP A 230 3.33 -5.76 -20.83
CA ASP A 230 2.11 -6.51 -20.52
C ASP A 230 1.91 -6.65 -19.00
N GLU A 231 3.01 -6.88 -18.25
CA GLU A 231 2.98 -6.97 -16.79
C GLU A 231 2.50 -5.70 -16.09
N ASP A 232 2.83 -4.52 -16.62
CA ASP A 232 2.40 -3.25 -16.05
C ASP A 232 0.98 -2.91 -16.48
N ARG A 233 0.55 -3.28 -17.70
CA ARG A 233 -0.80 -3.05 -18.25
C ARG A 233 -1.88 -3.85 -17.52
N GLU A 234 -1.56 -5.08 -17.13
CA GLU A 234 -2.48 -6.00 -16.45
C GLU A 234 -2.53 -5.78 -14.93
N PHE A 235 -1.51 -5.12 -14.37
CA PHE A 235 -1.37 -4.95 -12.93
C PHE A 235 -2.53 -4.19 -12.28
N LEU A 236 -2.90 -3.03 -12.80
CA LEU A 236 -3.90 -2.18 -12.15
C LEU A 236 -5.31 -2.82 -12.16
N PRO A 237 -5.79 -3.41 -13.26
CA PRO A 237 -7.01 -4.24 -13.24
C PRO A 237 -6.97 -5.36 -12.21
N LEU A 238 -5.84 -6.06 -12.08
CA LEU A 238 -5.70 -7.15 -11.12
C LEU A 238 -5.63 -6.65 -9.67
N LEU A 239 -4.98 -5.52 -9.42
CA LEU A 239 -5.00 -4.89 -8.10
C LEU A 239 -6.45 -4.57 -7.69
N VAL A 240 -7.23 -3.94 -8.58
CA VAL A 240 -8.64 -3.61 -8.31
C VAL A 240 -9.47 -4.87 -8.03
N SER A 241 -9.32 -5.93 -8.84
CA SER A 241 -10.09 -7.16 -8.64
C SER A 241 -9.74 -7.86 -7.33
N VAL A 242 -8.48 -7.80 -6.91
CA VAL A 242 -8.03 -8.33 -5.62
C VAL A 242 -8.61 -7.52 -4.46
N LEU A 243 -8.60 -6.19 -4.54
CA LEU A 243 -9.20 -5.34 -3.51
C LEU A 243 -10.71 -5.60 -3.38
N ASP A 244 -11.42 -5.74 -4.50
CA ASP A 244 -12.85 -6.04 -4.50
C ASP A 244 -13.14 -7.44 -3.93
N ARG A 245 -12.27 -8.43 -4.22
CA ARG A 245 -12.35 -9.77 -3.61
C ARG A 245 -12.12 -9.70 -2.10
N LEU A 246 -11.04 -9.07 -1.66
CA LEU A 246 -10.65 -9.00 -0.25
C LEU A 246 -11.67 -8.25 0.62
N LYS A 247 -12.38 -7.27 0.06
CA LYS A 247 -13.51 -6.60 0.73
C LYS A 247 -14.60 -7.59 1.16
N GLY A 248 -14.82 -8.66 0.39
CA GLY A 248 -15.80 -9.70 0.71
C GLY A 248 -15.28 -10.83 1.60
N GLU A 249 -13.96 -10.91 1.77
CA GLU A 249 -13.33 -11.98 2.55
C GLU A 249 -13.21 -11.62 4.03
N LYS A 250 -13.33 -12.65 4.86
CA LYS A 250 -13.16 -12.55 6.32
C LYS A 250 -12.07 -13.50 6.79
N LEU A 251 -11.44 -13.14 7.88
CA LEU A 251 -10.59 -13.97 8.71
C LEU A 251 -11.43 -15.07 9.38
N GLU A 252 -10.77 -16.06 9.99
CA GLU A 252 -11.44 -17.21 10.61
C GLU A 252 -12.36 -16.82 11.78
N ASP A 253 -12.06 -15.70 12.43
CA ASP A 253 -12.85 -15.12 13.52
C ASP A 253 -14.02 -14.25 13.03
N GLY A 254 -14.18 -14.10 11.72
CA GLY A 254 -15.23 -13.29 11.09
C GLY A 254 -14.83 -11.81 10.86
N THR A 255 -13.63 -11.41 11.28
CA THR A 255 -13.09 -10.06 11.04
C THR A 255 -12.86 -9.86 9.54
N PRO A 256 -13.23 -8.73 8.92
CA PRO A 256 -12.93 -8.47 7.51
C PRO A 256 -11.42 -8.54 7.23
N LYS A 257 -11.01 -9.10 6.09
CA LYS A 257 -9.58 -9.06 5.70
C LYS A 257 -9.14 -7.64 5.36
N VAL A 258 -10.03 -6.88 4.72
CA VAL A 258 -9.83 -5.46 4.39
C VAL A 258 -11.06 -4.68 4.85
N SER A 259 -10.83 -3.61 5.59
CA SER A 259 -11.86 -2.63 5.95
C SER A 259 -11.67 -1.37 5.12
N ILE A 260 -12.75 -0.82 4.60
CA ILE A 260 -12.74 0.48 3.91
C ILE A 260 -13.32 1.50 4.85
N VAL A 261 -12.58 2.57 5.10
CA VAL A 261 -13.00 3.72 5.89
C VAL A 261 -13.09 4.90 4.95
N GLU A 262 -14.26 5.52 4.86
CA GLU A 262 -14.43 6.70 3.99
C GLU A 262 -13.79 7.92 4.65
N TRP A 263 -13.12 8.76 3.84
CA TRP A 263 -12.44 9.95 4.37
C TRP A 263 -13.39 10.87 5.15
N ALA A 264 -14.65 11.01 4.69
CA ALA A 264 -15.66 11.80 5.38
C ALA A 264 -15.88 11.34 6.83
N GLU A 265 -16.00 10.02 7.04
CA GLU A 265 -16.21 9.41 8.36
C GLU A 265 -15.00 9.64 9.28
N LEU A 266 -13.79 9.41 8.75
CA LEU A 266 -12.54 9.63 9.48
C LEU A 266 -12.35 11.11 9.84
N ARG A 267 -12.77 12.02 8.94
CA ARG A 267 -12.63 13.46 9.15
C ARG A 267 -13.53 13.96 10.27
N GLU A 268 -14.76 13.44 10.35
CA GLU A 268 -15.78 13.82 11.33
C GLU A 268 -15.52 13.24 12.72
N ALA A 269 -14.97 12.03 12.82
CA ALA A 269 -14.65 11.38 14.09
C ALA A 269 -13.59 12.12 14.95
N SER A 270 -12.94 13.15 14.40
CA SER A 270 -11.93 13.98 15.10
C SER A 270 -12.42 15.38 15.47
N ARG A 271 -13.73 15.66 15.37
CA ARG A 271 -14.37 16.90 15.87
C ARG A 271 -15.03 16.65 17.21
#